data_AF-A0A8T0DET4-F1
#
_entry.id   AF-A0A8T0DET4-F1
#
_cell.length_a   1.000
_cell.length_b   1.000
_cell.length_c   1.000
_cell.angle_alpha   90.00
_cell.angle_beta   90.00
_cell.angle_gamma   90.00
#
_symmetry.space_group_name_H-M   'P 1'
#
loop_
_entity.id
_entity.type
_entity.pdbx_description
1 polymer ?
#
loop_
_entity_poly.entity_id
_entity_poly.type
_entity_poly.pdbx_seq_one_letter_code
_entity_poly.pdbx_strand_id
1 'polypeptide(L)'
;MSLTSLSFTFIFSVAVFVLYAPVNSDACSELNHKTFLEDRAKIAECELDTHDGHFANQYRLGVELHFHESDIRQLWHKFLQSAFLKEINSPYDTCHYNGYFSNMAL
;
A
#
# COMPACT_ATOMS: atom_id res chain seq x y z
N MET A 1 -13.20 13.12 40.67
CA MET A 1 -12.44 13.39 39.43
C MET A 1 -12.63 12.18 38.54
N SER A 2 -13.46 12.29 37.50
CA SER A 2 -13.75 11.17 36.59
C SER A 2 -12.74 11.21 35.45
N LEU A 3 -11.87 10.20 35.36
CA LEU A 3 -11.00 10.01 34.19
C LEU A 3 -11.86 9.51 33.04
N THR A 4 -12.20 10.38 32.10
CA THR A 4 -12.69 9.98 30.79
C THR A 4 -11.56 9.29 30.05
N SER A 5 -11.61 7.96 30.02
CA SER A 5 -10.78 7.13 29.14
C SER A 5 -11.08 7.51 27.69
N LEU A 6 -10.15 8.19 27.02
CA LEU A 6 -10.19 8.36 25.58
C LEU A 6 -9.89 6.98 24.96
N SER A 7 -10.95 6.23 24.66
CA SER A 7 -10.82 5.02 23.85
C SER A 7 -10.46 5.44 22.42
N PHE A 8 -9.19 5.26 22.07
CA PHE A 8 -8.69 5.43 20.71
C PHE A 8 -9.03 4.17 19.91
N THR A 9 -10.06 4.24 19.08
CA THR A 9 -10.38 3.16 18.14
C THR A 9 -9.50 3.31 16.90
N PHE A 10 -8.61 2.35 16.70
CA PHE A 10 -7.89 2.19 15.44
C PHE A 10 -8.76 1.37 14.48
N ILE A 11 -8.91 1.84 13.25
CA ILE A 11 -9.61 1.10 12.21
C ILE A 11 -8.55 0.41 11.36
N PHE A 12 -8.67 -0.91 11.27
CA PHE A 12 -7.91 -1.73 10.33
C PHE A 12 -8.72 -1.83 9.04
N SER A 13 -8.18 -1.30 7.95
CA SER A 13 -8.75 -1.49 6.62
C SER A 13 -7.73 -2.20 5.75
N VAL A 14 -8.17 -3.22 5.01
CA VAL A 14 -7.36 -3.84 3.97
C VAL A 14 -7.74 -3.20 2.64
N ALA A 15 -6.76 -2.68 1.92
CA ALA A 15 -6.92 -2.14 0.58
C ALA A 15 -6.05 -2.94 -0.40
N VAL A 16 -6.53 -3.09 -1.63
CA VAL A 16 -5.76 -3.78 -2.68
C VAL A 16 -5.01 -2.77 -3.50
N PHE A 17 -3.69 -2.93 -3.63
CA PHE A 17 -2.87 -2.13 -4.52
C PHE A 17 -2.37 -3.00 -5.68
N VAL A 18 -2.70 -2.62 -6.91
CA VAL A 18 -2.17 -3.26 -8.11
C VAL A 18 -0.86 -2.57 -8.47
N LEU A 19 0.24 -3.31 -8.34
CA LEU A 19 1.60 -2.85 -8.60
C LEU A 19 2.08 -3.36 -9.97
N TYR A 20 2.59 -2.46 -10.79
CA TYR A 20 3.31 -2.74 -12.02
C TYR A 20 4.81 -2.62 -11.76
N ALA A 21 5.55 -3.68 -12.06
CA ALA A 21 6.99 -3.75 -11.87
C ALA A 21 7.71 -4.33 -13.10
N PRO A 22 9.02 -4.07 -13.27
CA PRO A 22 9.80 -4.68 -14.35
C PRO A 22 9.70 -6.21 -14.33
N VAL A 23 9.74 -6.85 -15.49
CA VAL A 23 9.54 -8.31 -15.64
C VAL A 23 10.56 -9.15 -14.86
N ASN A 24 11.74 -8.58 -14.60
CA ASN A 24 12.82 -9.20 -13.85
C ASN A 24 12.86 -8.79 -12.36
N SER A 25 11.86 -8.07 -11.86
CA SER A 25 11.82 -7.67 -10.45
C SER A 25 11.23 -8.78 -9.57
N ASP A 26 11.77 -8.92 -8.36
CA ASP A 26 11.20 -9.71 -7.27
C ASP A 26 10.53 -8.76 -6.25
N ALA A 27 9.49 -8.07 -6.72
CA ALA A 27 8.85 -7.00 -5.95
C ALA A 27 8.29 -7.50 -4.61
N CYS A 28 7.73 -8.71 -4.55
CA CYS A 28 7.22 -9.25 -3.29
C CYS A 28 8.33 -9.42 -2.26
N SER A 29 9.48 -9.99 -2.62
CA SER A 29 10.62 -10.16 -1.72
C SER A 29 11.16 -8.82 -1.21
N GLU A 30 11.27 -7.83 -2.11
CA GLU A 30 11.75 -6.49 -1.77
C GLU A 30 10.81 -5.74 -0.82
N LEU A 31 9.49 -5.92 -0.99
CA LEU A 31 8.49 -5.14 -0.26
C LEU A 31 7.96 -5.83 1.01
N ASN A 32 8.14 -7.15 1.18
CA ASN A 32 7.61 -7.91 2.33
C ASN A 32 8.14 -7.45 3.70
N HIS A 33 9.28 -6.77 3.71
CA HIS A 33 9.95 -6.28 4.92
C HIS A 33 9.89 -4.76 5.07
N LYS A 34 9.21 -4.08 4.15
CA LYS A 34 9.17 -2.63 4.12
C LYS A 34 7.92 -2.15 4.86
N THR A 35 8.15 -1.27 5.82
CA THR A 35 7.08 -0.52 6.46
C THR A 35 6.89 0.80 5.74
N PHE A 36 5.64 1.20 5.54
CA PHE A 36 5.30 2.37 4.74
C PHE A 36 4.53 3.43 5.57
N LEU A 37 4.68 4.69 5.17
CA LEU A 37 3.99 5.90 5.62
C LEU A 37 3.92 6.03 7.16
N GLU A 38 5.08 6.10 7.81
CA GLU A 38 5.19 6.29 9.27
C GLU A 38 4.50 5.18 10.09
N ASP A 39 4.74 3.92 9.73
CA ASP A 39 4.18 2.73 10.39
C ASP A 39 2.65 2.61 10.28
N ARG A 40 2.05 3.29 9.30
CA ARG A 40 0.60 3.26 9.05
C ARG A 40 0.18 2.31 7.94
N ALA A 41 1.13 1.74 7.22
CA ALA A 41 0.83 0.79 6.16
C ALA A 41 1.83 -0.37 6.12
N LYS A 42 1.29 -1.57 5.92
CA LYS A 42 2.06 -2.80 5.78
C LYS A 42 1.51 -3.62 4.61
N ILE A 43 2.39 -4.27 3.86
CA ILE A 43 1.97 -5.30 2.91
C ILE A 43 1.74 -6.59 3.69
N ALA A 44 0.50 -7.03 3.74
CA ALA A 44 0.08 -8.28 4.38
C ALA A 44 0.11 -9.46 3.41
N GLU A 45 -0.22 -9.19 2.15
CA GLU A 45 -0.28 -10.19 1.09
C GLU A 45 0.36 -9.62 -0.18
N CYS A 46 1.08 -10.47 -0.93
CA CYS A 46 1.69 -10.09 -2.20
C CYS A 46 1.64 -11.29 -3.13
N GLU A 47 0.90 -11.14 -4.24
CA GLU A 47 0.74 -12.20 -5.22
C GLU A 47 1.14 -11.70 -6.60
N LEU A 48 1.93 -12.50 -7.32
CA LEU A 48 2.22 -12.24 -8.73
C LEU A 48 0.98 -12.59 -9.56
N ASP A 49 0.39 -11.58 -10.18
CA ASP A 49 -0.76 -11.71 -11.06
C ASP A 49 -0.27 -11.73 -12.52
N THR A 50 -0.02 -12.92 -13.02
CA THR A 50 0.43 -13.12 -14.41
C THR A 50 -0.77 -13.07 -15.36
N HIS A 51 -1.04 -11.88 -15.89
CA HIS A 51 -1.87 -11.75 -17.08
C HIS A 51 -0.97 -11.85 -18.33
N ASP A 52 -1.22 -12.85 -19.18
CA ASP A 52 -0.47 -13.06 -20.42
C ASP A 52 -0.58 -11.84 -21.35
N GLY A 53 0.56 -11.25 -21.72
CA GLY A 53 0.66 -10.19 -22.75
C GLY A 53 1.20 -8.82 -22.31
N HIS A 54 1.72 -8.68 -21.09
CA HIS A 54 2.18 -7.38 -20.57
C HIS A 54 3.71 -7.23 -20.55
N PHE A 55 4.20 -6.00 -20.82
CA PHE A 55 5.63 -5.63 -20.76
C PHE A 55 6.18 -5.48 -19.32
N ALA A 56 5.38 -5.82 -18.31
CA ALA A 56 5.65 -5.65 -16.89
C ALA A 56 4.92 -6.74 -16.11
N ASN A 57 5.50 -7.16 -14.98
CA ASN A 57 4.81 -8.01 -14.02
C ASN A 57 3.76 -7.19 -13.28
N GLN A 58 2.58 -7.77 -13.09
CA GLN A 58 1.56 -7.21 -12.22
C GLN A 58 1.57 -7.98 -10.90
N TYR A 59 1.48 -7.25 -9.79
CA TYR A 59 1.37 -7.82 -8.46
C TYR A 59 0.11 -7.28 -7.79
N ARG A 60 -0.63 -8.15 -7.10
CA ARG A 60 -1.72 -7.76 -6.21
C ARG A 60 -1.17 -7.71 -4.79
N LEU A 61 -1.14 -6.51 -4.23
CA LEU A 61 -0.70 -6.28 -2.86
C LEU A 61 -1.92 -6.08 -1.96
N GLY A 62 -2.06 -6.91 -0.94
CA GLY A 62 -2.92 -6.62 0.20
C GLY A 62 -2.21 -5.66 1.14
N VAL A 63 -2.69 -4.41 1.18
CA VAL A 63 -2.12 -3.36 2.03
C VAL A 63 -3.02 -3.17 3.24
N GLU A 64 -2.51 -3.54 4.40
CA GLU A 64 -3.09 -3.20 5.70
C GLU A 64 -2.83 -1.73 5.97
N LEU A 65 -3.90 -0.97 6.17
CA LEU A 65 -3.88 0.46 6.44
C LEU A 65 -4.36 0.72 7.86
N HIS A 66 -3.53 1.42 8.63
CA HIS A 66 -3.70 1.72 10.04
C HIS A 66 -3.92 3.23 10.18
N PHE A 67 -5.19 3.65 10.19
CA PHE A 67 -5.55 5.06 10.32
C PHE A 67 -6.47 5.29 11.51
N HIS A 68 -6.43 6.51 12.05
CA HIS A 68 -7.49 7.00 12.91
C HIS A 68 -8.74 7.29 12.08
N GLU A 69 -9.92 7.04 12.65
CA GLU A 69 -11.21 7.28 12.01
C GLU A 69 -11.39 8.74 11.53
N SER A 70 -10.73 9.70 12.18
CA SER A 70 -10.69 11.11 11.77
C SER A 70 -9.97 11.35 10.44
N ASP A 71 -9.04 10.47 10.07
CA ASP A 71 -8.13 10.66 8.94
C ASP A 71 -8.69 10.01 7.65
N ILE A 72 -9.60 9.04 7.81
CA ILE A 72 -10.21 8.26 6.72
C ILE A 72 -10.90 9.14 5.67
N ARG A 73 -11.48 10.28 6.08
CA ARG A 73 -12.20 11.15 5.14
C ARG A 73 -11.30 12.11 4.34
N GLN A 74 -10.04 12.30 4.73
CA GLN A 74 -9.17 13.32 4.12
C GLN A 74 -8.09 12.77 3.20
N LEU A 75 -7.75 11.48 3.30
CA LEU A 75 -6.79 10.85 2.40
C LEU A 75 -7.51 10.41 1.12
N TRP A 76 -7.70 11.34 0.19
CA TRP A 76 -8.14 11.00 -1.17
C TRP A 76 -7.25 9.87 -1.71
N HIS A 77 -7.83 8.83 -2.32
CA HIS A 77 -7.08 7.69 -2.88
C HIS A 77 -5.86 8.12 -3.72
N LYS A 78 -5.94 9.25 -4.43
CA LYS A 78 -4.82 9.83 -5.20
C LYS A 78 -3.63 10.26 -4.33
N PHE A 79 -3.87 10.89 -3.18
CA PHE A 79 -2.80 11.28 -2.27
C PHE A 79 -2.15 10.06 -1.64
N LEU A 80 -2.97 9.11 -1.16
CA LEU A 80 -2.48 7.85 -0.61
C LEU A 80 -1.65 7.07 -1.64
N GLN A 81 -2.13 6.97 -2.88
CA GLN A 81 -1.41 6.37 -4.01
C GLN A 81 -0.08 7.07 -4.27
N SER A 82 -0.06 8.41 -4.38
CA SER A 82 1.18 9.15 -4.65
C SER A 82 2.21 8.99 -3.53
N ALA A 83 1.77 8.95 -2.28
CA ALA A 83 2.63 8.80 -1.11
C ALA A 83 3.20 7.38 -1.05
N PHE A 84 2.35 6.37 -1.24
CA PHE A 84 2.76 4.97 -1.31
C PHE A 84 3.75 4.72 -2.46
N LEU A 85 3.45 5.22 -3.66
CA LEU A 85 4.33 5.14 -4.82
C LEU A 85 5.69 5.82 -4.58
N LYS A 86 5.71 6.97 -3.91
CA LYS A 86 6.96 7.66 -3.57
C LYS A 86 7.83 6.83 -2.64
N GLU A 87 7.23 6.16 -1.67
CA GLU A 87 7.98 5.35 -0.71
C GLU A 87 8.51 4.06 -1.31
N ILE A 88 7.71 3.36 -2.10
CA ILE A 88 8.19 2.15 -2.80
C ILE A 88 9.34 2.48 -3.76
N ASN A 89 9.31 3.65 -4.41
CA ASN A 89 10.27 4.04 -5.44
C ASN A 89 11.59 4.66 -4.95
N SER A 90 11.82 4.76 -3.63
CA SER A 90 12.96 5.50 -3.04
C SER A 90 12.95 7.01 -3.39
N PRO A 91 13.37 7.89 -2.47
CA PRO A 91 13.51 9.32 -2.78
C PRO A 91 14.69 9.65 -3.71
N TYR A 92 15.60 8.68 -3.97
CA TYR A 92 16.88 8.92 -4.65
C TYR A 92 17.07 8.17 -5.98
N ASP A 93 16.19 7.23 -6.32
CA ASP A 93 16.34 6.36 -7.50
C ASP A 93 15.16 6.47 -8.48
N THR A 94 15.36 5.93 -9.68
CA THR A 94 14.41 5.92 -10.78
C THR A 94 13.05 5.34 -10.39
N CYS A 95 11.97 5.81 -11.04
CA CYS A 95 10.60 5.32 -10.81
C CYS A 95 10.43 3.89 -11.36
N HIS A 96 10.85 2.89 -10.57
CA HIS A 96 10.82 1.47 -10.92
C HIS A 96 9.41 0.88 -10.92
N TYR A 97 8.57 1.40 -10.03
CA TYR A 97 7.24 0.89 -9.74
C TYR A 97 6.17 1.91 -10.09
N ASN A 98 5.06 1.42 -10.62
CA ASN A 98 3.83 2.19 -10.75
C ASN A 98 2.65 1.35 -10.27
N GLY A 99 1.46 1.93 -10.13
CA GLY A 99 0.32 1.18 -9.62
C GLY A 99 -0.82 2.06 -9.14
N TYR A 100 -1.88 1.42 -8.65
CA TYR A 100 -3.08 2.09 -8.15
C TYR A 100 -3.79 1.26 -7.09
N PHE A 101 -4.52 1.92 -6.19
CA PHE A 101 -5.46 1.24 -5.30
C PHE A 101 -6.71 0.81 -6.08
N SER A 102 -7.04 -0.46 -5.99
CA SER A 102 -8.24 -1.05 -6.59
C SER A 102 -9.37 -1.13 -5.58
N ASN A 103 -10.61 -0.97 -6.07
CA ASN A 103 -11.82 -1.19 -5.27
C ASN A 103 -12.21 -2.67 -5.18
N MET A 104 -11.44 -3.57 -5.80
CA MET A 104 -11.70 -5.01 -5.74
C MET A 104 -11.26 -5.57 -4.39
N ALA A 105 -12.03 -6.49 -3.83
CA ALA A 105 -11.59 -7.31 -2.70
C ALA A 105 -10.47 -8.27 -3.17
N LEU A 106 -9.59 -8.67 -2.23
CA LEU A 106 -8.63 -9.76 -2.45
C LEU A 106 -9.37 -11.04 -2.81
#